data_AF-A0A0T9QWT8-F1
#
_entry.id   AF-A0A0T9QWT8-F1
#
_cell.length_a   1.000
_cell.length_b   1.000
_cell.length_c   1.000
_cell.angle_alpha   90.00
_cell.angle_beta   90.00
_cell.angle_gamma   90.00
#
_symmetry.space_group_name_H-M   'P 1'
#
loop_
_entity.id
_entity.type
_entity.pdbx_description
1 polymer ?
#
loop_
_entity_poly.entity_id
_entity_poly.type
_entity_poly.pdbx_seq_one_letter_code
_entity_poly.pdbx_strand_id
1 'polypeptide(L)'
;MPNKIEVPLEGLYVSSLPAGERIVVTEVTVVDDDEDEEGDEVFFLVTFVEEGDEDDMSAPGFELNPEEWQQFVKEKKLTFVG
;
A
#
# COMPACT_ATOMS: atom_id res chain seq x y z
N MET A 1 -21.74 7.56 2.55
CA MET A 1 -21.18 6.40 3.29
C MET A 1 -19.82 6.86 3.79
N PRO A 2 -19.40 6.61 5.04
CA PRO A 2 -18.01 6.90 5.38
C PRO A 2 -17.14 6.05 4.44
N ASN A 3 -16.30 6.70 3.63
CA ASN A 3 -15.31 6.00 2.82
C ASN A 3 -14.46 5.22 3.83
N LYS A 4 -14.60 3.90 3.84
CA LYS A 4 -13.76 3.07 4.70
C LYS A 4 -12.35 3.19 4.17
N ILE A 5 -11.47 3.80 4.96
CA ILE A 5 -10.04 3.86 4.64
C ILE A 5 -9.52 2.42 4.65
N GLU A 6 -9.02 1.96 3.50
CA GLU A 6 -8.42 0.63 3.37
C GLU A 6 -6.91 0.79 3.49
N VAL A 7 -6.41 0.52 4.70
CA VAL A 7 -4.98 0.52 5.00
C VAL A 7 -4.30 -0.66 4.26
N PRO A 8 -3.15 -0.45 3.62
CA PRO A 8 -2.32 -1.53 3.08
C PRO A 8 -1.99 -2.55 4.16
N LEU A 9 -1.96 -3.83 3.80
CA LEU A 9 -1.55 -4.91 4.69
C LEU A 9 -0.10 -5.27 4.36
N GLU A 10 0.70 -5.57 5.36
CA GLU A 10 2.01 -6.17 5.13
C GLU A 10 1.83 -7.62 4.66
N GLY A 11 2.63 -8.04 3.68
CA GLY A 11 2.59 -9.39 3.08
C GLY A 11 2.40 -9.38 1.56
N LEU A 12 2.07 -10.55 1.01
CA LEU A 12 2.09 -10.79 -0.42
C LEU A 12 0.82 -10.31 -1.12
N TYR A 13 1.01 -9.56 -2.21
CA TYR A 13 0.00 -9.17 -3.16
C TYR A 13 0.27 -9.79 -4.53
N VAL A 14 -0.74 -10.45 -5.09
CA VAL A 14 -0.60 -11.16 -6.37
C VAL A 14 -1.51 -10.52 -7.41
N SER A 15 -0.93 -10.12 -8.56
CA SER A 15 -1.70 -9.63 -9.69
C SER A 15 -2.45 -10.77 -10.39
N SER A 16 -3.71 -10.53 -10.74
CA SER A 16 -4.49 -11.44 -11.59
C SER A 16 -4.28 -11.23 -13.10
N LEU A 17 -3.43 -10.27 -13.50
CA LEU A 17 -3.16 -10.01 -14.92
C LEU A 17 -2.17 -11.04 -15.49
N PRO A 18 -2.27 -11.40 -16.78
CA PRO A 18 -1.24 -12.18 -17.45
C PRO A 18 0.10 -11.44 -17.39
N ALA A 19 1.15 -12.09 -16.87
CA ALA A 19 2.45 -11.46 -16.57
C ALA A 19 2.38 -10.29 -15.56
N GLY A 20 1.36 -10.30 -14.69
CA GLY A 20 1.24 -9.33 -13.61
C GLY A 20 2.29 -9.53 -12.52
N GLU A 21 2.62 -8.45 -11.84
CA GLU A 21 3.62 -8.40 -10.77
C GLU A 21 3.12 -9.12 -9.50
N ARG A 22 4.06 -9.66 -8.74
CA ARG A 22 3.86 -10.17 -7.38
C ARG A 22 4.73 -9.31 -6.48
N ILE A 23 4.12 -8.57 -5.57
CA ILE A 23 4.82 -7.65 -4.69
C ILE A 23 4.63 -8.07 -3.24
N VAL A 24 5.63 -7.83 -2.41
CA VAL A 24 5.54 -8.00 -0.97
C VAL A 24 5.60 -6.61 -0.35
N VAL A 25 4.55 -6.24 0.36
CA VAL A 25 4.54 -5.04 1.20
C VAL A 25 5.28 -5.39 2.49
N THR A 26 6.44 -4.77 2.70
CA THR A 26 7.35 -5.09 3.81
C THR A 26 7.17 -4.16 5.00
N GLU A 27 6.61 -2.98 4.79
CA GLU A 27 6.38 -1.99 5.85
C GLU A 27 5.19 -1.09 5.49
N VAL A 28 4.31 -0.87 6.47
CA VAL A 28 3.21 0.10 6.35
C VAL A 28 3.17 0.98 7.59
N THR A 29 3.43 2.28 7.40
CA THR A 29 3.18 3.29 8.45
C THR A 29 1.97 4.11 8.07
N VAL A 30 0.96 4.12 8.94
CA VAL A 30 -0.19 5.03 8.83
C VAL A 30 0.20 6.34 9.49
N VAL A 31 0.12 7.43 8.73
CA VAL A 31 0.31 8.77 9.25
C VAL A 31 -1.06 9.44 9.23
N ASP A 32 -1.56 9.67 10.43
CA ASP A 32 -2.78 10.43 10.71
C ASP A 32 -2.30 11.66 11.47
N ASP A 33 -2.57 12.85 10.95
CA ASP A 33 -2.19 14.10 11.61
C ASP A 33 -3.24 14.41 12.68
N ASP A 34 -3.29 13.57 13.72
CA ASP A 34 -4.15 13.80 14.88
C ASP A 34 -3.60 15.00 15.67
N GLU A 35 -4.20 16.19 15.48
CA GLU A 35 -4.70 17.07 16.55
C GLU A 35 -5.26 18.41 15.99
N ASP A 36 -6.58 18.47 15.80
CA ASP A 36 -7.43 19.68 15.81
C ASP A 36 -7.46 20.64 14.58
N GLU A 37 -7.07 20.25 13.37
CA GLU A 37 -7.27 21.10 12.16
C GLU A 37 -8.29 20.52 11.16
N GLU A 38 -9.23 21.37 10.70
CA GLU A 38 -10.15 21.01 9.62
C GLU A 38 -9.36 20.83 8.30
N GLY A 39 -8.84 19.63 8.07
CA GLY A 39 -8.03 19.33 6.88
C GLY A 39 -7.22 18.03 6.91
N ASP A 40 -7.28 17.23 7.98
CA ASP A 40 -6.41 16.06 8.17
C ASP A 40 -6.52 15.04 7.01
N GLU A 41 -5.49 15.01 6.16
CA GLU A 41 -5.34 14.05 5.08
C GLU A 41 -4.55 12.84 5.59
N VAL A 42 -5.22 11.69 5.76
CA VAL A 42 -4.54 10.43 6.09
C VAL A 42 -3.66 10.01 4.92
N PHE A 43 -2.41 9.65 5.20
CA PHE A 43 -1.51 9.05 4.22
C PHE A 43 -0.80 7.81 4.78
N PHE A 44 -0.32 6.98 3.86
CA PHE A 44 0.40 5.75 4.14
C PHE A 44 1.82 5.88 3.60
N LEU A 45 2.82 5.56 4.41
CA LEU A 45 4.16 5.27 3.93
C LEU A 45 4.26 3.76 3.73
N VAL A 46 4.29 3.33 2.47
CA VAL A 46 4.25 1.92 2.06
C VAL A 46 5.55 1.54 1.39
N THR A 47 6.26 0.57 1.93
CA THR A 47 7.42 -0.03 1.24
C THR A 47 6.99 -1.36 0.65
N PHE A 48 7.26 -1.57 -0.64
CA PHE A 48 7.04 -2.85 -1.29
C PHE A 48 8.15 -3.20 -2.29
N VAL A 49 8.38 -4.50 -2.44
CA VAL A 49 9.41 -5.09 -3.31
C VAL A 49 8.82 -6.20 -4.17
N GLU A 50 9.55 -6.68 -5.18
CA GLU A 50 9.16 -7.90 -5.90
C GLU A 50 9.25 -9.13 -4.97
N GLU A 51 8.40 -10.12 -5.18
CA GLU A 51 8.49 -11.39 -4.43
C GLU A 51 9.86 -12.05 -4.62
N GLY A 52 10.55 -12.37 -3.52
CA GLY A 52 11.91 -12.89 -3.50
C GLY A 52 12.99 -11.86 -3.15
N ASP A 53 12.65 -10.56 -3.14
CA ASP A 53 13.55 -9.47 -2.77
C ASP A 53 13.21 -8.85 -1.39
N GLU A 54 12.56 -9.61 -0.50
CA GLU A 54 12.10 -9.12 0.82
C GLU A 54 13.23 -8.60 1.72
N ASP A 55 14.46 -9.08 1.51
CA ASP A 55 15.65 -8.65 2.25
C ASP A 55 16.27 -7.33 1.70
N ASP A 56 15.70 -6.73 0.63
CA ASP A 56 16.17 -5.47 0.07
C ASP A 56 15.79 -4.28 0.96
N MET A 57 16.72 -3.92 1.86
CA MET A 57 16.62 -2.73 2.72
C MET A 57 16.81 -1.40 1.99
N SER A 58 17.07 -1.41 0.67
CA SER A 58 17.23 -0.19 -0.13
C SER A 58 15.96 0.23 -0.87
N ALA A 59 14.89 -0.58 -0.78
CA ALA A 59 13.61 -0.29 -1.38
C ALA A 59 13.04 1.03 -0.84
N PRO A 60 12.60 1.96 -1.72
CA PRO A 60 12.02 3.22 -1.28
C PRO A 60 10.61 2.99 -0.71
N GLY A 61 10.28 3.77 0.33
CA GLY A 61 8.90 3.93 0.77
C GLY A 61 8.14 4.90 -0.15
N PHE A 62 6.87 4.59 -0.40
CA PHE A 62 5.95 5.43 -1.18
C PHE A 62 4.93 6.06 -0.25
N GLU A 63 4.82 7.39 -0.32
CA GLU A 63 3.73 8.13 0.32
C GLU A 63 2.49 8.04 -0.58
N LEU A 64 1.43 7.43 -0.06
CA LEU A 64 0.18 7.17 -0.77
C LEU A 64 -1.00 7.55 0.11
N ASN A 65 -1.93 8.34 -0.41
CA ASN A 65 -3.23 8.50 0.23
C ASN A 65 -4.11 7.24 -0.01
N PRO A 66 -5.25 7.11 0.70
CA PRO A 66 -6.14 5.96 0.54
C PRO A 66 -6.65 5.72 -0.88
N GLU A 67 -6.88 6.78 -1.66
CA GLU A 67 -7.34 6.67 -3.04
C GLU A 67 -6.23 6.17 -3.97
N GLU A 68 -5.00 6.67 -3.79
CA GLU A 68 -3.83 6.27 -4.56
C GLU A 68 -3.49 4.79 -4.34
N TRP A 69 -3.52 4.32 -3.08
CA TRP A 69 -3.34 2.90 -2.79
C TRP A 69 -4.42 2.03 -3.44
N GLN A 70 -5.70 2.40 -3.28
CA GLN A 70 -6.80 1.66 -3.89
C GLN A 70 -6.71 1.65 -5.42
N GLN A 71 -6.31 2.77 -6.02
CA GLN A 71 -6.11 2.88 -7.46
C GLN A 71 -4.96 1.97 -7.92
N PHE A 72 -3.81 2.00 -7.23
CA PHE A 72 -2.68 1.12 -7.51
C PHE A 72 -3.07 -0.36 -7.49
N VAL A 73 -3.73 -0.81 -6.41
CA VAL A 73 -4.22 -2.20 -6.28
C VAL A 73 -5.19 -2.56 -7.42
N LYS A 74 -6.11 -1.64 -7.76
CA LYS A 74 -7.12 -1.86 -8.80
C LYS A 74 -6.55 -1.91 -10.22
N GLU A 75 -5.61 -1.02 -10.53
CA GLU A 75 -4.93 -0.95 -11.83
C GLU A 75 -4.08 -2.18 -12.07
N LYS A 76 -3.31 -2.58 -11.06
CA LYS A 76 -2.44 -3.76 -11.10
C LYS A 76 -3.18 -5.07 -10.87
N LYS A 77 -4.48 -5.03 -10.53
CA LYS A 77 -5.31 -6.21 -10.18
C LYS A 77 -4.70 -7.04 -9.04
N LEU A 78 -4.14 -6.37 -8.05
CA LEU A 78 -3.50 -7.00 -6.92
C LEU A 78 -4.56 -7.53 -5.94
N THR A 79 -4.31 -8.70 -5.38
CA THR A 79 -5.09 -9.28 -4.28
C THR A 79 -4.14 -9.70 -3.18
N PHE A 80 -4.45 -9.30 -1.94
CA PHE A 80 -3.71 -9.75 -0.76
C PHE A 80 -3.94 -11.25 -0.53
N VAL A 81 -2.86 -12.00 -0.30
CA VAL A 81 -2.93 -13.47 -0.10
C VAL A 81 -2.27 -13.96 1.20
N GLY A 82 -1.60 -13.09 1.95
CA GLY A 82 -0.99 -13.40 3.24
C GLY A 82 0.50 -13.11 3.31
#